data_AF-A0A1H5A734-F1
#
_entry.id   AF-A0A1H5A734-F1
#
_cell.length_a   1.000
_cell.length_b   1.000
_cell.length_c   1.000
_cell.angle_alpha   90.00
_cell.angle_beta   90.00
_cell.angle_gamma   90.00
#
_symmetry.space_group_name_H-M   'P 1'
#
loop_
_entity.id
_entity.type
_entity.pdbx_description
1 polymer ?
#
loop_
_entity_poly.entity_id
_entity_poly.type
_entity_poly.pdbx_seq_one_letter_code
_entity_poly.pdbx_strand_id
1 'polypeptide(L)'
;MSAYFAAFVNLPVVVDEPGDYVTRCGETVTVSKASSRHDFGCVGTYANCGTEDRWHKSGRLQAGRESNNDIVSKAESTQEQAQ
;
A
#
# COMPACT_ATOMS: atom_id res chain seq x y z
N MET A 1 -19.99 -8.54 14.98
CA MET A 1 -19.09 -7.38 14.82
C MET A 1 -18.35 -7.54 13.48
N SER A 2 -18.98 -7.15 12.36
CA SER A 2 -18.49 -7.52 11.00
C SER A 2 -18.78 -6.47 9.91
N ALA A 3 -18.87 -5.19 10.28
CA ALA A 3 -19.11 -4.12 9.29
C ALA A 3 -17.82 -3.54 8.70
N TYR A 4 -16.70 -3.62 9.43
CA TYR A 4 -15.44 -2.98 9.03
C TYR A 4 -14.70 -3.70 7.90
N PHE A 5 -14.86 -5.03 7.77
CA PHE A 5 -14.19 -5.80 6.72
C PHE A 5 -14.91 -5.73 5.37
N ALA A 6 -16.24 -5.56 5.36
CA ALA A 6 -17.02 -5.52 4.12
C ALA A 6 -16.60 -4.38 3.18
N ALA A 7 -16.18 -3.24 3.75
CA ALA A 7 -15.68 -2.11 2.98
C ALA A 7 -14.40 -2.42 2.19
N PHE A 8 -13.57 -3.35 2.68
CA PHE A 8 -12.31 -3.72 2.05
C PHE A 8 -12.43 -4.82 1.00
N VAL A 9 -13.39 -5.72 1.14
CA VAL A 9 -13.53 -6.89 0.24
C VAL A 9 -13.83 -6.47 -1.19
N ASN A 10 -14.56 -5.37 -1.37
CA ASN A 10 -14.92 -4.85 -2.70
C ASN A 10 -13.88 -3.90 -3.31
N LEU A 11 -12.81 -3.56 -2.57
CA LEU A 11 -11.77 -2.68 -3.10
C LEU A 11 -10.77 -3.47 -3.96
N PRO A 12 -10.26 -2.86 -5.04
CA PRO A 12 -9.23 -3.49 -5.86
C PRO A 12 -7.97 -3.75 -5.01
N VAL A 13 -7.27 -4.82 -5.36
CA VAL A 13 -5.94 -5.10 -4.80
C VAL A 13 -4.95 -4.17 -5.48
N VAL A 14 -4.19 -3.44 -4.67
CA VAL A 14 -3.11 -2.54 -5.12
C VAL A 14 -1.76 -3.12 -4.74
N VAL A 15 -1.63 -3.64 -3.52
CA VAL A 15 -0.41 -4.24 -2.98
C VAL A 15 -0.56 -5.76 -3.05
N ASP A 16 0.01 -6.37 -4.08
CA ASP A 16 0.01 -7.80 -4.33
C ASP A 16 1.38 -8.46 -4.07
N GLU A 17 2.47 -7.71 -4.20
CA GLU A 17 3.85 -8.16 -3.97
C GLU A 17 4.72 -7.07 -3.31
N PRO A 18 5.87 -7.44 -2.70
CA PRO A 18 6.87 -6.47 -2.26
C PRO A 18 7.40 -5.63 -3.43
N GLY A 19 7.71 -4.36 -3.17
CA GLY A 19 8.16 -3.42 -4.20
C GLY A 19 7.95 -1.98 -3.79
N ASP A 20 8.19 -1.05 -4.71
CA ASP A 20 7.98 0.38 -4.47
C ASP A 20 6.58 0.80 -4.90
N TYR A 21 5.97 1.65 -4.07
CA TYR A 21 4.59 2.10 -4.20
C TYR A 21 4.50 3.60 -3.93
N VAL A 22 3.46 4.22 -4.46
CA VAL A 22 3.18 5.65 -4.29
C VAL A 22 1.93 5.81 -3.42
N THR A 23 2.03 6.67 -2.41
CA THR A 23 0.90 7.06 -1.57
C THR A 23 0.08 8.15 -2.24
N ARG A 24 -1.12 8.40 -1.71
CA ARG A 24 -2.03 9.44 -2.22
C ARG A 24 -1.44 10.85 -2.16
N CYS A 25 -0.57 11.14 -1.18
CA CYS A 25 0.17 12.41 -1.11
C CYS A 25 1.42 12.46 -2.01
N GLY A 26 1.72 11.38 -2.75
CA GLY A 26 2.85 11.31 -3.66
C GLY A 26 4.16 10.84 -3.02
N GLU A 27 4.13 10.39 -1.75
CA GLU A 27 5.32 9.83 -1.12
C GLU A 27 5.58 8.40 -1.61
N THR A 28 6.85 8.02 -1.67
CA THR A 28 7.25 6.67 -2.06
C THR A 28 7.44 5.79 -0.82
N VAL A 29 6.85 4.60 -0.86
CA VAL A 29 6.95 3.57 0.18
C VAL A 29 7.52 2.31 -0.45
N THR A 30 8.56 1.76 0.17
CA THR A 30 9.06 0.42 -0.16
C THR A 30 8.35 -0.61 0.71
N VAL A 31 7.46 -1.39 0.10
CA VAL A 31 6.74 -2.50 0.74
C VAL A 31 7.67 -3.71 0.78
N SER A 32 8.04 -4.12 2.00
CA SER A 32 8.90 -5.28 2.24
C SER A 32 8.12 -6.59 2.35
N LYS A 33 6.83 -6.52 2.66
CA LYS A 33 5.95 -7.68 2.80
C LYS A 33 4.57 -7.37 2.26
N ALA A 34 4.03 -8.25 1.41
CA ALA A 34 2.64 -8.21 0.96
C ALA A 34 1.83 -9.35 1.60
N SER A 35 0.55 -9.09 1.87
CA SER A 35 -0.40 -10.08 2.38
C SER A 35 -1.57 -10.21 1.41
N SER A 36 -1.96 -11.44 1.06
CA SER A 36 -3.15 -11.71 0.25
C SER A 36 -4.45 -11.75 1.08
N ARG A 37 -4.32 -11.76 2.41
CA ARG A 37 -5.44 -11.81 3.36
C ARG A 37 -6.09 -10.43 3.46
N HIS A 38 -7.30 -10.39 4.02
CA HIS A 38 -8.00 -9.13 4.31
C HIS A 38 -7.54 -8.51 5.64
N ASP A 39 -6.23 -8.46 5.88
CA ASP A 39 -5.61 -7.88 7.07
C ASP A 39 -4.69 -6.71 6.70
N PHE A 40 -4.18 -5.98 7.71
CA PHE A 40 -3.13 -4.96 7.53
C PHE A 40 -1.74 -5.61 7.49
N GLY A 41 -1.62 -6.71 6.74
CA GLY A 41 -0.41 -7.52 6.68
C GLY A 41 0.62 -7.03 5.66
N CYS A 42 0.32 -5.99 4.87
CA CYS A 42 1.28 -5.39 3.97
C CYS A 42 2.13 -4.38 4.74
N VAL A 43 3.44 -4.58 4.81
CA VAL A 43 4.37 -3.77 5.61
C VAL A 43 5.34 -3.08 4.69
N GLY A 44 5.61 -1.81 4.97
CA GLY A 44 6.50 -0.99 4.17
C GLY A 44 7.00 0.23 4.91
N THR A 45 8.02 0.86 4.33
CA THR A 45 8.74 1.97 4.93
C THR A 45 8.79 3.14 3.97
N TYR A 46 8.53 4.35 4.45
CA TYR A 46 8.64 5.56 3.64
C TYR A 46 10.10 5.85 3.31
N ALA A 47 10.41 6.08 2.04
CA ALA A 47 11.77 6.30 1.57
C ALA A 47 12.40 7.60 2.11
N ASN A 48 11.58 8.60 2.46
CA ASN A 48 12.05 9.92 2.88
C ASN A 48 12.41 10.01 4.38
N CYS A 49 11.70 9.31 5.25
CA CYS A 49 11.82 9.46 6.70
C CYS A 49 12.08 8.14 7.44
N GLY A 50 11.98 6.99 6.76
CA GLY A 50 12.21 5.68 7.37
C GLY A 50 11.09 5.21 8.30
N THR A 51 9.96 5.92 8.36
CA THR A 51 8.79 5.47 9.14
C THR A 51 8.22 4.19 8.54
N GLU A 52 7.88 3.21 9.38
CA GLU A 52 7.15 2.00 8.98
C GLU A 52 5.64 2.22 9.12
N ASP A 53 4.87 1.72 8.16
CA ASP A 53 3.42 1.67 8.22
C ASP A 53 2.90 0.29 7.75
N ARG A 54 1.60 0.05 7.96
CA ARG A 54 0.94 -1.21 7.61
C ARG A 54 -0.37 -1.00 6.88
N TRP A 55 -0.49 -1.59 5.70
CA TRP A 55 -1.62 -1.42 4.81
C TRP A 55 -2.40 -2.73 4.62
N HIS A 56 -3.68 -2.59 4.34
CA HIS A 56 -4.45 -3.64 3.69
C HIS A 56 -3.99 -3.81 2.24
N LYS A 57 -4.20 -4.97 1.63
CA LYS A 57 -3.83 -5.24 0.22
C LYS A 57 -4.45 -4.26 -0.80
N SER A 58 -5.49 -3.53 -0.42
CA SER A 58 -6.04 -2.42 -1.22
C SER A 58 -5.26 -1.11 -1.09
N GLY A 59 -4.14 -1.10 -0.38
CA GLY A 59 -3.32 0.08 -0.09
C GLY A 59 -3.86 1.01 1.00
N ARG A 60 -4.91 0.60 1.74
CA ARG A 60 -5.58 1.46 2.73
C ARG A 60 -5.01 1.27 4.13
N LEU A 61 -4.91 2.36 4.90
CA LEU A 61 -4.64 2.32 6.34
C LEU A 61 -5.90 2.14 7.20
N GLN A 62 -7.05 2.57 6.67
CA GLN A 62 -8.34 2.50 7.37
C GLN A 62 -9.47 2.14 6.40
N ALA A 63 -10.49 1.42 6.89
CA ALA A 63 -11.58 0.90 6.05
C ALA A 63 -12.57 1.97 5.58
N GLY A 64 -12.87 2.92 6.46
CA GLY A 64 -13.97 3.86 6.27
C GLY A 64 -13.54 5.25 5.82
N ARG A 65 -12.24 5.49 5.62
CA ARG A 65 -11.73 6.83 5.32
C ARG A 65 -10.44 6.75 4.51
N GLU A 66 -10.35 7.56 3.47
CA GLU A 66 -9.11 7.75 2.73
C GLU A 66 -8.12 8.59 3.54
N SER A 67 -6.85 8.22 3.46
CA SER A 67 -5.72 8.94 4.05
C SER A 67 -4.73 9.36 2.98
N ASN A 68 -3.95 10.42 3.26
CA ASN A 68 -2.80 10.82 2.45
C ASN A 68 -1.79 9.67 2.31
N ASN A 69 -1.70 8.85 3.33
CA ASN A 69 -0.76 7.75 3.43
C ASN A 69 -1.29 6.44 2.82
N ASP A 70 -2.49 6.45 2.21
CA ASP A 70 -2.97 5.29 1.47
C ASP A 70 -2.10 5.07 0.23
N ILE A 71 -1.63 3.85 0.00
CA ILE A 71 -1.01 3.41 -1.25
C ILE A 71 -2.08 3.38 -2.34
N VAL A 72 -1.81 4.02 -3.48
CA VAL A 72 -2.75 4.15 -4.60
C VAL A 72 -2.25 3.47 -5.88
N SER A 73 -0.95 3.26 -6.03
CA SER A 73 -0.35 2.57 -7.18
C SER A 73 1.03 2.01 -6.87
N LYS A 74 1.50 1.06 -7.68
CA LYS A 74 2.94 0.75 -7.75
C LYS A 74 3.69 1.99 -8.26
N ALA A 75 4.91 2.19 -7.78
CA ALA A 75 5.81 3.17 -8.36
C ALA A 75 6.25 2.65 -9.73
N GLU A 76 6.28 3.53 -10.72
CA GLU A 76 6.94 3.22 -11.98
C GLU A 76 8.43 3.04 -11.65
N SER A 77 8.92 1.80 -11.77
CA SER A 77 10.35 1.57 -11.77
C SER A 77 10.85 2.19 -13.08
N THR A 78 11.50 3.35 -12.99
CA THR A 78 12.34 3.84 -14.08
C THR A 78 13.48 2.83 -14.25
N GLN A 79 13.21 1.73 -14.94
CA GLN A 79 14.23 0.89 -15.53
C GLN A 79 14.77 1.67 -16.73
N GLU A 80 15.66 2.61 -16.46
CA GLU A 80 16.53 3.18 -17.48
C GLU A 80 17.50 2.07 -17.89
N GLN A 81 17.04 1.18 -18.78
CA GLN A 81 17.92 0.27 -19.49
C GLN A 81 18.70 1.13 -20.49
N ALA A 82 19.93 1.42 -20.09
CA ALA A 82 20.97 1.95 -20.94
C ALA A 82 21.21 1.04 -22.15
N GLN A 83 21.23 1.68 -23.33
CA GLN A 83 21.93 1.33 -24.58
C GLN A 83 21.67 -0.03 -25.25
#